data_AF-A0A5B7CHC3-F1
#
_entry.id   AF-A0A5B7CHC3-F1
#
_cell.length_a   1.000
_cell.length_b   1.000
_cell.length_c   1.000
_cell.angle_alpha   90.00
_cell.angle_beta   90.00
_cell.angle_gamma   90.00
#
_symmetry.space_group_name_H-M   'P 1'
#
loop_
_entity.id
_entity.type
_entity.pdbx_description
1 polymer ?
#
loop_
_entity_poly.entity_id
_entity_poly.type
_entity_poly.pdbx_seq_one_letter_code
_entity_poly.pdbx_strand_id
1 'polypeptide(L)'
;MYISDTDIDECEERLSGCHYTQICTNTWGSYVCSCAQGFRSAGPGQPCLDIDECKLRDRCQHQCHNTHGSYVCLCPPGYRLNHNQRTCDDIDECIEQSVKCGVEEVCFNQRGSYRCVAMRCPPGYQRDLPTG
;
A
#
# COMPACT_ATOMS: atom_id res chain seq x y z
N MET A 1 41.32 36.98 -23.99
CA MET A 1 40.08 37.24 -23.23
C MET A 1 39.37 35.91 -23.09
N TYR A 2 39.24 35.39 -21.88
CA TYR A 2 38.40 34.22 -21.64
C TYR A 2 36.99 34.76 -21.39
N ILE A 3 36.06 34.43 -22.27
CA ILE A 3 34.64 34.64 -22.00
C ILE A 3 34.27 33.56 -20.99
N SER A 4 34.02 33.95 -19.73
CA SER A 4 33.45 33.06 -18.73
C SER A 4 31.94 33.03 -18.96
N ASP A 5 31.44 31.91 -19.43
CA ASP A 5 30.01 31.69 -19.53
C ASP A 5 29.48 31.30 -18.14
N THR A 6 28.51 32.06 -17.66
CA THR A 6 27.87 31.85 -16.36
C THR A 6 26.42 31.52 -16.61
N ASP A 7 26.00 30.41 -16.04
CA ASP A 7 24.64 29.95 -16.09
C ASP A 7 23.71 30.91 -15.32
N ILE A 8 22.52 31.15 -15.87
CA ILE A 8 21.47 31.90 -15.19
C ILE A 8 20.60 30.86 -14.50
N ASP A 9 20.51 30.90 -13.18
CA ASP A 9 19.60 30.00 -12.46
C ASP A 9 18.15 30.49 -12.63
N GLU A 10 17.43 29.94 -13.60
CA GLU A 10 16.06 30.39 -13.88
C GLU A 10 15.08 30.02 -12.76
N CYS A 11 15.45 29.12 -11.86
CA CYS A 11 14.63 28.75 -10.70
C CYS A 11 14.71 29.84 -9.62
N GLU A 12 15.90 30.34 -9.31
CA GLU A 12 16.12 31.41 -8.33
C GLU A 12 15.67 32.78 -8.89
N GLU A 13 15.94 33.04 -10.18
CA GLU A 13 15.58 34.29 -10.86
C GLU A 13 14.08 34.37 -11.23
N ARG A 14 13.29 33.32 -10.93
CA ARG A 14 11.85 33.22 -11.22
C ARG A 14 11.53 33.33 -12.72
N LEU A 15 12.43 32.84 -13.56
CA LEU A 15 12.32 32.82 -15.02
C LEU A 15 11.88 31.45 -15.58
N SER A 16 11.81 30.42 -14.73
CA SER A 16 11.56 29.03 -15.13
C SER A 16 10.18 28.74 -15.73
N GLY A 17 9.20 29.65 -15.66
CA GLY A 17 7.85 29.43 -16.23
C GLY A 17 7.15 28.14 -15.72
N CYS A 18 7.69 27.47 -14.70
CA CYS A 18 7.13 26.28 -14.11
C CYS A 18 5.85 26.66 -13.36
N HIS A 19 4.87 25.75 -13.36
CA HIS A 19 3.73 25.92 -12.49
C HIS A 19 4.18 25.83 -11.02
N TYR A 20 3.53 26.55 -10.10
CA TYR A 20 3.95 26.59 -8.68
C TYR A 20 3.87 25.23 -7.96
N THR A 21 3.22 24.23 -8.56
CA THR A 21 3.16 22.84 -8.05
C THR A 21 4.23 21.93 -8.65
N GLN A 22 5.05 22.44 -9.57
CA GLN A 22 6.18 21.75 -10.18
C GLN A 22 7.47 22.07 -9.43
N ILE A 23 8.38 21.11 -9.42
CA ILE A 23 9.76 21.26 -8.95
C ILE A 23 10.58 21.80 -10.11
N CYS A 24 11.18 22.98 -9.90
CA CYS A 24 12.15 23.55 -10.83
C CYS A 24 13.54 23.00 -10.52
N THR A 25 14.25 22.56 -11.55
CA THR A 25 15.65 22.14 -11.45
C THR A 25 16.45 22.88 -12.50
N ASN A 26 17.37 23.74 -12.07
CA ASN A 26 18.27 24.46 -12.94
C ASN A 26 19.25 23.49 -13.63
N THR A 27 19.55 23.74 -14.90
CA THR A 27 20.49 22.97 -15.70
C THR A 27 21.37 23.92 -16.50
N TRP A 28 22.52 23.49 -16.98
CA TRP A 28 23.40 24.41 -17.69
C TRP A 28 22.77 24.86 -19.02
N GLY A 29 22.46 26.15 -19.13
CA GLY A 29 21.82 26.79 -20.29
C GLY A 29 20.30 26.58 -20.40
N SER A 30 19.63 26.05 -19.37
CA SER A 30 18.17 25.82 -19.36
C SER A 30 17.69 25.42 -17.95
N TYR A 31 16.39 25.19 -17.79
CA TYR A 31 15.83 24.55 -16.61
C TYR A 31 14.93 23.36 -17.00
N VAL A 32 14.57 22.54 -16.01
CA VAL A 32 13.59 21.47 -16.13
C VAL A 32 12.49 21.64 -15.08
N CYS A 33 11.23 21.62 -15.52
CA CYS A 33 10.08 21.53 -14.63
C CYS A 33 9.65 20.06 -14.52
N SER A 34 9.54 19.54 -13.30
CA SER A 34 9.10 18.17 -13.04
C SER A 34 8.01 18.12 -11.97
N CYS A 35 7.26 17.02 -11.92
CA CYS A 35 6.31 16.78 -10.85
C CYS A 35 6.94 15.88 -9.78
N ALA A 36 6.51 16.06 -8.52
CA ALA A 36 6.87 15.14 -7.45
C ALA A 36 6.43 13.71 -7.79
N GLN A 37 7.05 12.72 -7.13
CA GLN A 37 6.65 11.32 -7.28
C GLN A 37 5.16 11.15 -6.95
N GLY A 38 4.45 10.35 -7.76
CA GLY A 38 2.99 10.18 -7.63
C GLY A 38 2.17 11.21 -8.41
N PHE A 39 2.82 12.15 -9.10
CA PHE A 39 2.14 13.18 -9.88
C PHE A 39 2.60 13.20 -11.34
N ARG A 40 1.72 13.67 -12.22
CA ARG A 40 1.99 13.86 -13.66
C ARG A 40 1.69 15.30 -14.07
N SER A 41 2.46 15.83 -15.03
CA SER A 41 2.17 17.14 -15.60
C SER A 41 0.91 17.09 -16.47
N ALA A 42 0.00 18.04 -16.31
CA ALA A 42 -1.13 18.22 -17.24
C ALA A 42 -0.73 18.95 -18.55
N GLY A 43 0.52 19.39 -18.66
CA GLY A 43 1.08 20.11 -19.82
C GLY A 43 2.08 21.18 -19.38
N PRO A 44 2.72 21.91 -20.33
CA PRO A 44 3.58 23.05 -20.02
C PRO A 44 2.80 24.14 -19.26
N GLY A 45 3.37 24.65 -18.16
CA GLY A 45 2.74 25.68 -17.32
C GLY A 45 1.47 25.23 -16.59
N GLN A 46 1.11 23.95 -16.63
CA GLN A 46 -0.06 23.39 -15.95
C GLN A 46 0.34 22.73 -14.62
N PRO A 47 -0.61 22.60 -13.66
CA PRO A 47 -0.33 21.93 -12.41
C PRO A 47 0.04 20.46 -12.58
N CYS A 48 0.81 19.98 -11.60
CA CYS A 48 0.92 18.56 -11.32
C CYS A 48 -0.43 18.00 -10.84
N LEU A 49 -0.89 16.95 -11.51
CA LEU A 49 -2.09 16.21 -11.15
C LEU A 49 -1.68 14.88 -10.53
N ASP A 50 -2.43 14.50 -9.51
CA ASP A 50 -2.29 13.19 -8.87
C ASP A 50 -2.46 12.07 -9.90
N ILE A 51 -1.58 11.06 -9.82
CA ILE A 51 -1.70 9.85 -10.63
C ILE A 51 -2.64 8.92 -9.90
N ASP A 52 -3.76 8.56 -10.53
CA ASP A 52 -4.65 7.55 -9.97
C ASP A 52 -4.09 6.15 -10.24
N GLU A 53 -3.30 5.60 -9.32
CA GLU A 53 -2.73 4.26 -9.50
C GLU A 53 -3.79 3.17 -9.50
N CYS A 54 -4.98 3.39 -8.92
CA CYS A 54 -6.07 2.42 -8.93
C CYS A 54 -6.69 2.22 -10.32
N LYS A 55 -6.44 3.14 -11.26
CA LYS A 55 -6.79 2.94 -12.69
C LYS A 55 -5.78 2.06 -13.44
N LEU A 56 -4.62 1.77 -12.83
CA LEU A 56 -3.62 0.87 -13.39
C LEU A 56 -3.93 -0.57 -12.98
N ARG A 57 -3.73 -1.52 -13.90
CA ARG A 57 -3.92 -2.95 -13.61
C ARG A 57 -2.89 -3.46 -12.60
N ASP A 58 -3.28 -4.47 -11.81
CA ASP A 58 -2.41 -5.28 -10.94
C ASP A 58 -1.64 -4.51 -9.85
N ARG A 59 -2.18 -3.38 -9.37
CA ARG A 59 -1.57 -2.60 -8.27
C ARG A 59 -1.86 -3.17 -6.88
N CYS A 60 -3.06 -3.68 -6.65
CA CYS A 60 -3.52 -4.28 -5.40
C CYS A 60 -4.15 -5.65 -5.68
N GLN A 61 -4.03 -6.59 -4.74
CA GLN A 61 -4.70 -7.90 -4.83
C GLN A 61 -6.23 -7.78 -4.69
N HIS A 62 -6.68 -6.88 -3.81
CA HIS A 62 -8.10 -6.66 -3.54
C HIS A 62 -8.46 -5.20 -3.80
N GLN A 63 -8.85 -4.45 -2.78
CA GLN A 63 -9.34 -3.08 -2.95
C GLN A 63 -8.17 -2.10 -3.03
N CYS A 64 -8.28 -1.13 -3.94
CA CYS A 64 -7.34 -0.02 -4.08
C CYS A 64 -8.03 1.28 -3.69
N HIS A 65 -7.35 2.12 -2.92
CA HIS A 65 -7.78 3.46 -2.60
C HIS A 65 -6.70 4.46 -2.98
N ASN A 66 -7.03 5.33 -3.93
CA ASN A 66 -6.12 6.36 -4.41
C ASN A 66 -5.99 7.47 -3.35
N THR A 67 -4.77 7.91 -3.07
CA THR A 67 -4.48 8.97 -2.10
C THR A 67 -3.67 10.07 -2.78
N HIS A 68 -3.51 11.23 -2.15
CA HIS A 68 -2.74 12.31 -2.76
C HIS A 68 -1.25 11.95 -2.79
N GLY A 69 -0.70 11.78 -4.00
CA GLY A 69 0.69 11.43 -4.27
C GLY A 69 1.02 9.94 -4.14
N SER A 70 0.02 9.07 -3.92
CA SER A 70 0.21 7.63 -3.75
C SER A 70 -1.12 6.88 -3.79
N TYR A 71 -1.09 5.61 -3.38
CA TYR A 71 -2.28 4.79 -3.18
C TYR A 71 -2.06 3.83 -2.01
N VAL A 72 -3.16 3.29 -1.47
CA VAL A 72 -3.12 2.23 -0.46
C VAL A 72 -3.98 1.05 -0.90
N CYS A 73 -3.47 -0.15 -0.67
CA CYS A 73 -4.23 -1.39 -0.86
C CYS A 73 -4.91 -1.77 0.45
N LEU A 74 -6.16 -2.22 0.35
CA LEU A 74 -6.98 -2.64 1.48
C LEU A 74 -7.35 -4.12 1.34
N CYS A 75 -7.31 -4.82 2.47
CA CYS A 75 -7.64 -6.22 2.55
C CYS A 75 -9.08 -6.43 3.03
N PRO A 76 -9.77 -7.47 2.54
CA PRO A 76 -11.08 -7.83 3.05
C PRO A 76 -10.99 -8.28 4.52
N PRO A 77 -12.13 -8.32 5.26
CA PRO A 77 -12.16 -8.83 6.63
C PRO A 77 -11.55 -10.24 6.73
N GLY A 78 -10.83 -10.51 7.83
CA GLY A 78 -10.09 -11.76 8.04
C GLY A 78 -8.71 -11.81 7.38
N TYR A 79 -8.27 -10.72 6.74
CA TYR A 79 -6.95 -10.62 6.12
C TYR A 79 -6.20 -9.38 6.59
N ARG A 80 -4.87 -9.46 6.57
CA ARG A 80 -3.97 -8.33 6.83
C ARG A 80 -3.15 -8.00 5.60
N LEU A 81 -2.79 -6.73 5.46
CA LEU A 81 -1.91 -6.28 4.37
C LEU A 81 -0.50 -6.84 4.58
N ASN A 82 0.03 -7.50 3.56
CA ASN A 82 1.37 -8.06 3.55
C ASN A 82 2.42 -6.93 3.53
N HIS A 83 3.67 -7.24 3.90
CA HIS A 83 4.81 -6.34 3.84
C HIS A 83 5.07 -5.69 2.48
N ASN A 84 4.66 -6.34 1.38
CA ASN A 84 4.75 -5.75 0.04
C ASN A 84 3.70 -4.64 -0.23
N GLN A 85 2.81 -4.37 0.74
CA GLN A 85 1.73 -3.37 0.69
C GLN A 85 0.72 -3.56 -0.45
N ARG A 86 0.65 -4.74 -1.05
CA ARG A 86 -0.20 -5.03 -2.22
C ARG A 86 -1.04 -6.28 -2.07
N THR A 87 -0.49 -7.31 -1.44
CA THR A 87 -1.17 -8.59 -1.22
C THR A 87 -1.71 -8.69 0.19
N CYS A 88 -2.64 -9.62 0.38
CA CYS A 88 -3.33 -9.84 1.63
C CYS A 88 -3.04 -11.25 2.12
N ASP A 89 -2.53 -11.34 3.34
CA ASP A 89 -2.31 -12.59 4.03
C ASP A 89 -3.51 -12.88 4.91
N ASP A 90 -3.91 -14.15 4.92
CA ASP A 90 -4.93 -14.66 5.83
C ASP A 90 -4.47 -14.48 7.29
N ILE A 91 -5.37 -14.01 8.16
CA ILE A 91 -5.11 -13.92 9.59
C ILE A 91 -5.45 -15.29 10.18
N ASP A 92 -4.48 -15.95 10.80
CA ASP A 92 -4.75 -17.22 11.48
C ASP A 92 -5.27 -16.95 12.90
N GLU A 93 -6.58 -16.90 13.06
CA GLU A 93 -7.20 -16.56 14.35
C GLU A 93 -6.96 -17.64 15.42
N CYS A 94 -6.62 -18.86 15.00
CA CYS A 94 -6.30 -19.96 15.90
C CYS A 94 -4.91 -19.80 16.52
N ILE A 95 -3.92 -19.34 15.75
CA ILE A 95 -2.55 -19.12 16.23
C ILE A 95 -2.42 -17.77 16.94
N GLU A 96 -3.06 -16.73 16.41
CA GLU A 96 -2.98 -15.37 16.96
C GLU A 96 -3.78 -15.21 18.26
N GLN A 97 -4.49 -16.26 18.69
CA GLN A 97 -5.31 -16.31 19.92
C GLN A 97 -6.35 -15.19 20.00
N SER A 98 -6.74 -14.64 18.86
CA SER A 98 -7.83 -13.67 18.75
C SER A 98 -9.19 -14.33 18.99
N VAL A 99 -9.25 -15.66 18.95
CA VAL A 99 -10.42 -16.44 19.35
C VAL A 99 -10.11 -17.51 20.40
N LYS A 100 -11.10 -17.78 21.27
CA LYS A 100 -11.17 -18.97 22.11
C LYS A 100 -12.40 -19.79 21.74
N CYS A 101 -12.17 -20.98 21.21
CA CYS A 101 -13.23 -21.96 21.00
C CYS A 101 -13.74 -22.54 22.34
N GLY A 102 -14.91 -23.18 22.33
CA GLY A 102 -15.46 -23.85 23.50
C GLY A 102 -14.59 -24.99 24.04
N VAL A 103 -14.87 -25.43 25.27
CA VAL A 103 -14.05 -26.42 26.02
C VAL A 103 -13.88 -27.76 25.27
N GLU A 104 -14.83 -28.14 24.43
CA GLU A 104 -14.80 -29.38 23.62
C GLU A 104 -14.61 -29.12 22.12
N GLU A 105 -14.18 -27.91 21.76
CA GLU A 105 -14.00 -27.49 20.39
C GLU A 105 -12.54 -27.28 20.06
N VAL A 106 -12.19 -27.57 18.80
CA VAL A 106 -10.87 -27.26 18.25
C VAL A 106 -11.02 -26.21 17.17
N CYS A 107 -10.11 -25.24 17.20
CA CYS A 107 -10.04 -24.17 16.22
C CYS A 107 -9.40 -24.69 14.92
N PHE A 108 -10.03 -24.38 13.80
CA PHE A 108 -9.49 -24.60 12.47
C PHE A 108 -9.49 -23.28 11.69
N ASN A 109 -8.31 -22.84 11.28
CA ASN A 109 -8.16 -21.66 10.44
C ASN A 109 -8.73 -21.93 9.03
N GLN A 110 -9.36 -20.92 8.44
CA GLN A 110 -9.92 -20.93 7.10
C GLN A 110 -9.61 -19.61 6.39
N ARG A 111 -9.60 -19.60 5.06
CA ARG A 111 -9.35 -18.36 4.33
C ARG A 111 -10.41 -17.29 4.64
N GLY A 112 -10.00 -16.22 5.33
CA GLY A 112 -10.80 -15.07 5.76
C GLY A 112 -11.62 -15.29 7.02
N SER A 113 -11.44 -16.41 7.73
CA SER A 113 -12.20 -16.71 8.96
C SER A 113 -11.63 -17.92 9.70
N TYR A 114 -12.29 -18.33 10.77
CA TYR A 114 -12.03 -19.58 11.45
C TYR A 114 -13.33 -20.33 11.69
N ARG A 115 -13.21 -21.60 12.03
CA ARG A 115 -14.33 -22.34 12.62
C ARG A 115 -13.88 -23.13 13.84
N CYS A 116 -14.70 -23.08 14.87
CA CYS A 116 -14.61 -24.00 15.99
C CYS A 116 -15.44 -25.23 15.65
N VAL A 117 -14.85 -26.42 15.79
CA VAL A 117 -15.58 -27.67 15.57
C VAL A 117 -15.53 -28.52 16.82
N ALA A 118 -16.70 -29.01 17.22
CA ALA A 118 -16.80 -29.97 18.30
C ALA A 118 -16.03 -31.24 17.91
N MET A 119 -15.04 -31.61 18.71
CA MET A 119 -14.44 -32.94 18.59
C MET A 119 -15.36 -33.95 19.26
N ARG A 120 -16.28 -34.51 18.49
CA ARG A 120 -17.01 -35.72 18.92
C ARG A 120 -16.08 -36.91 18.76
N CYS A 121 -15.92 -37.71 19.81
CA CYS A 121 -15.22 -38.99 19.69
C CYS A 121 -15.95 -39.88 18.69
N PRO A 122 -15.25 -40.64 17.82
CA PRO A 122 -15.87 -41.68 17.04
C PRO A 122 -16.62 -42.67 17.93
N PRO A 123 -17.66 -43.36 17.44
CA PRO A 123 -18.33 -44.40 18.21
C PRO A 123 -17.32 -45.42 18.76
N GLY A 124 -17.34 -45.64 20.07
CA GLY A 124 -16.42 -46.56 20.76
C GLY A 124 -15.17 -45.91 21.36
N TYR A 125 -14.98 -44.59 21.24
CA TYR A 125 -13.88 -43.85 21.87
C TYR A 125 -14.41 -42.90 22.96
N GLN A 126 -13.66 -42.76 24.06
CA GLN A 126 -13.90 -41.77 25.12
C GLN A 126 -12.64 -40.96 25.35
N ARG A 127 -12.78 -39.70 25.80
CA ARG A 127 -11.61 -38.89 26.19
C ARG A 127 -11.18 -39.29 27.59
N ASP A 128 -9.89 -39.57 27.77
CA ASP A 128 -9.30 -39.62 29.10
C ASP A 128 -9.17 -38.20 29.65
N LEU A 129 -9.91 -37.90 30.73
CA LEU A 129 -9.73 -36.68 31.50
C LEU A 129 -8.36 -36.75 32.20
N PRO A 130 -7.53 -35.69 32.17
CA PRO A 130 -6.36 -35.63 33.03
C PRO A 130 -6.84 -35.68 34.47
N THR A 131 -6.59 -36.79 35.17
CA THR A 131 -6.76 -36.87 36.63
C THR A 131 -5.76 -35.91 37.25
N GLY A 132 -6.28 -34.79 37.74
CA GLY A 132 -5.59 -33.93 38.71
C GLY A 132 -5.55 -34.60 40.07
#